data_AF-A0AAJ2TZE0-F1
#
_entry.id   AF-A0AAJ2TZE0-F1
#
_cell.length_a   1.000
_cell.length_b   1.000
_cell.length_c   1.000
_cell.angle_alpha   90.00
_cell.angle_beta   90.00
_cell.angle_gamma   90.00
#
_symmetry.space_group_name_H-M   'P 1'
#
loop_
_entity.id
_entity.type
_entity.pdbx_description
1 polymer ?
#
loop_
_entity_poly.entity_id
_entity_poly.type
_entity_poly.pdbx_seq_one_letter_code
_entity_poly.pdbx_strand_id
1 'polypeptide(L)'
;MTLIRLAWGPVSGEPRRAVADALLRELAAGAGISRVCTRCGGDHGAPLIDGGRVRGSASYVRDGRGHVIAAVVAVAPRQGISGFGIDAQAGEPEDPTGVDGVPTLRDWVRIEAAAKADGRLLRAGAARATTRGEGWVAALDGGQPIHGRDLEGPPGVVVSAAWCPT
;
A
#
# COMPACT_ATOMS: atom_id res chain seq x y z
N MET A 1 3.95 18.77 1.99
CA MET A 1 4.35 17.34 2.04
C MET A 1 3.31 16.57 2.84
N THR A 2 2.87 15.41 2.35
CA THR A 2 1.88 14.57 3.05
C THR A 2 2.56 13.82 4.20
N LEU A 3 2.10 14.02 5.44
CA LEU A 3 2.62 13.30 6.60
C LEU A 3 2.10 11.86 6.59
N ILE A 4 2.92 10.90 6.15
CA ILE A 4 2.58 9.48 6.22
C ILE A 4 3.19 8.88 7.49
N ARG A 5 2.35 8.22 8.29
CA ARG A 5 2.78 7.43 9.47
C ARG A 5 2.68 5.95 9.13
N LEU A 6 3.70 5.19 9.50
CA LEU A 6 3.84 3.75 9.23
C LEU A 6 3.89 2.98 10.55
N ALA A 7 3.32 1.79 10.58
CA ALA A 7 3.49 0.82 11.65
C ALA A 7 3.57 -0.60 11.04
N TRP A 8 4.23 -1.52 11.73
CA TRP A 8 4.32 -2.90 11.32
C TRP A 8 4.40 -3.83 12.53
N GLY A 9 4.01 -5.08 12.33
CA GLY A 9 4.04 -6.11 13.37
C GLY A 9 4.14 -7.51 12.76
N PRO A 10 4.66 -8.48 13.53
CA PRO A 10 4.75 -9.87 13.09
C PRO A 10 3.35 -10.48 12.93
N VAL A 11 3.23 -11.47 12.06
CA VAL A 11 2.05 -12.32 11.94
C VAL A 11 2.44 -13.72 12.37
N SER A 12 1.94 -14.16 13.52
CA SER A 12 2.35 -15.42 14.16
C SER A 12 1.14 -16.19 14.71
N GLY A 13 0.29 -16.65 13.79
CA GLY A 13 -0.86 -17.49 14.11
C GLY A 13 -2.20 -16.74 14.13
N GLU A 14 -2.21 -15.44 14.38
CA GLU A 14 -3.44 -14.64 14.20
C GLU A 14 -3.74 -14.40 12.71
N PRO A 15 -5.01 -14.15 12.34
CA PRO A 15 -5.35 -13.69 11.01
C PRO A 15 -4.60 -12.39 10.68
N ARG A 16 -3.83 -12.36 9.60
CA ARG A 16 -3.05 -11.19 9.15
C ARG A 16 -3.83 -9.86 9.15
N ARG A 17 -5.14 -9.90 8.87
CA ARG A 17 -6.02 -8.73 8.88
C ARG A 17 -6.26 -8.21 10.29
N ALA A 18 -6.38 -9.08 11.29
CA ALA A 18 -6.53 -8.67 12.68
C ALA A 18 -5.31 -7.88 13.16
N VAL A 19 -4.10 -8.34 12.79
CA VAL A 19 -2.84 -7.61 13.07
C VAL A 19 -2.84 -6.25 12.38
N ALA A 20 -3.16 -6.20 11.08
CA ALA A 20 -3.23 -4.93 10.34
C ALA A 20 -4.26 -3.95 10.94
N ASP A 21 -5.43 -4.45 11.34
CA ASP A 21 -6.48 -3.60 11.89
C ASP A 21 -6.12 -3.09 13.28
N ALA A 22 -5.41 -3.87 14.10
CA ALA A 22 -4.87 -3.39 15.38
C ALA A 22 -3.88 -2.24 15.18
N LEU A 23 -2.90 -2.41 14.29
CA LEU A 23 -1.92 -1.37 13.95
C LEU A 23 -2.59 -0.11 13.36
N LEU A 24 -3.61 -0.28 12.51
CA LEU A 24 -4.36 0.85 11.96
C LEU A 24 -5.13 1.60 13.04
N ARG A 25 -5.72 0.91 14.03
CA ARG A 25 -6.37 1.56 15.18
C ARG A 25 -5.38 2.37 15.99
N GLU A 26 -4.19 1.85 16.24
CA GLU A 26 -3.12 2.59 16.94
C GLU A 26 -2.76 3.87 16.18
N LEU A 27 -2.52 3.77 14.87
CA LEU A 27 -2.24 4.94 14.04
C LEU A 27 -3.43 5.91 13.97
N ALA A 28 -4.67 5.42 14.00
CA ALA A 28 -5.87 6.23 13.88
C ALA A 28 -6.52 6.62 15.23
N ALA A 29 -5.77 6.55 16.34
CA ALA A 29 -6.25 6.93 17.67
C ALA A 29 -7.56 6.22 18.08
N GLY A 30 -7.65 4.92 17.80
CA GLY A 30 -8.77 4.06 18.18
C GLY A 30 -9.98 4.12 17.24
N ALA A 31 -9.89 4.78 16.09
CA ALA A 31 -10.97 4.82 15.12
C ALA A 31 -11.43 3.41 14.67
N GLY A 32 -12.72 3.27 14.39
CA GLY A 32 -13.25 2.03 13.82
C GLY A 32 -12.65 1.72 12.45
N ILE A 33 -12.48 0.43 12.17
CA ILE A 33 -11.92 -0.09 10.92
C ILE A 33 -12.94 -1.03 10.30
N SER A 34 -13.31 -0.80 9.05
CA SER A 34 -14.11 -1.73 8.25
C SER A 34 -13.39 -2.12 6.97
N ARG A 35 -13.72 -3.29 6.44
CA ARG A 35 -13.20 -3.80 5.17
C ARG A 35 -14.37 -4.32 4.37
N VAL A 36 -14.88 -3.49 3.47
CA VAL A 36 -15.94 -3.89 2.55
C VAL A 36 -15.39 -3.76 1.15
N CYS A 37 -15.31 -4.89 0.44
CA CYS A 37 -14.91 -4.88 -0.95
C CYS A 37 -15.99 -4.19 -1.78
N THR A 38 -15.62 -3.10 -2.47
CA THR A 38 -16.54 -2.37 -3.36
C THR A 38 -17.02 -3.18 -4.55
N ARG A 39 -16.37 -4.32 -4.85
CA ARG A 39 -16.73 -5.20 -5.97
C ARG A 39 -17.72 -6.30 -5.60
N CYS A 40 -17.53 -6.97 -4.46
CA CYS A 40 -18.31 -8.15 -4.08
C CYS A 40 -18.96 -8.06 -2.69
N GLY A 41 -18.73 -6.98 -1.94
CA GLY A 41 -19.21 -6.81 -0.56
C GLY A 41 -18.47 -7.61 0.50
N GLY A 42 -17.51 -8.45 0.12
CA GLY A 42 -16.74 -9.30 1.06
C GLY A 42 -15.80 -8.53 1.98
N ASP A 43 -15.30 -9.21 3.02
CA ASP A 43 -14.48 -8.65 4.10
C ASP A 43 -13.01 -8.33 3.72
N HIS A 44 -12.71 -8.35 2.41
CA HIS A 44 -11.38 -8.30 1.85
C HIS A 44 -11.07 -6.98 1.13
N GLY A 45 -11.89 -5.95 1.37
CA GLY A 45 -11.66 -4.61 0.84
C GLY A 45 -10.43 -3.94 1.44
N ALA A 46 -10.05 -2.81 0.83
CA ALA A 46 -9.13 -1.87 1.44
C ALA A 46 -9.70 -1.39 2.80
N PRO A 47 -8.84 -1.12 3.81
CA PRO A 47 -9.32 -0.67 5.11
C PRO A 47 -9.93 0.73 4.99
N LEU A 48 -11.14 0.87 5.53
CA LEU A 48 -11.83 2.15 5.72
C LEU A 48 -11.73 2.54 7.19
N ILE A 49 -11.24 3.75 7.44
CA ILE A 49 -11.05 4.30 8.80
C ILE A 49 -12.19 5.28 9.09
N ASP A 50 -12.91 5.04 10.18
CA ASP A 50 -14.03 5.87 10.62
C ASP A 50 -13.57 7.28 11.03
N GLY A 51 -14.48 8.25 10.95
CA GLY A 51 -14.19 9.65 11.27
C GLY A 51 -13.43 10.42 10.20
N GLY A 52 -12.98 9.75 9.12
CA GLY A 52 -12.65 10.38 7.83
C GLY A 52 -11.47 11.36 7.82
N ARG A 53 -10.66 11.46 8.88
CA ARG A 53 -9.50 12.37 8.93
C ARG A 53 -8.28 11.84 8.20
N VAL A 54 -8.14 10.51 8.14
CA VAL A 54 -7.03 9.81 7.50
C VAL A 54 -7.53 8.76 6.53
N ARG A 55 -6.69 8.41 5.55
CA ARG A 55 -6.83 7.20 4.73
C ARG A 55 -5.82 6.16 5.21
N GLY A 56 -6.22 4.90 5.24
CA GLY A 56 -5.38 3.78 5.63
C GLY A 56 -5.05 2.89 4.44
N SER A 57 -3.91 2.23 4.49
CA SER A 57 -3.55 1.15 3.57
C SER A 57 -2.74 0.08 4.31
N ALA A 58 -2.79 -1.15 3.81
CA ALA A 58 -2.10 -2.30 4.40
C ALA A 58 -1.42 -3.14 3.33
N SER A 59 -0.26 -3.68 3.66
CA SER A 59 0.47 -4.68 2.89
C SER A 59 0.93 -5.82 3.79
N TYR A 60 1.18 -6.98 3.20
CA TYR A 60 1.56 -8.19 3.92
C TYR A 60 2.87 -8.72 3.36
N VAL A 61 3.89 -8.78 4.21
CA VAL A 61 5.20 -9.30 3.81
C VAL A 61 5.17 -10.81 3.91
N ARG A 62 5.68 -11.48 2.88
CA ARG A 62 5.80 -12.94 2.84
C ARG A 62 7.25 -13.40 2.94
N ASP A 63 7.44 -14.62 3.43
CA ASP A 63 8.71 -15.34 3.32
C ASP A 63 8.86 -15.99 1.92
N GLY A 64 10.04 -16.57 1.65
CA GLY A 64 10.32 -17.29 0.41
C GLY A 64 9.50 -18.58 0.21
N ARG A 65 8.59 -18.92 1.14
CA ARG A 65 7.65 -20.04 1.05
C ARG A 65 6.20 -19.57 0.89
N GLY A 66 5.97 -18.26 0.78
CA GLY A 66 4.67 -17.64 0.61
C GLY A 66 3.88 -17.44 1.91
N HIS A 67 4.44 -17.73 3.08
CA HIS A 67 3.77 -17.46 4.36
C HIS A 67 3.82 -15.99 4.70
N VAL A 68 2.71 -15.42 5.17
CA VAL A 68 2.70 -14.03 5.66
C VAL A 68 3.40 -13.98 7.01
N ILE A 69 4.49 -13.23 7.08
CA ILE A 69 5.32 -13.08 8.29
C ILE A 69 5.14 -11.74 8.99
N ALA A 70 4.65 -10.72 8.29
CA ALA A 70 4.39 -9.41 8.87
C ALA A 70 3.23 -8.69 8.17
N ALA A 71 2.55 -7.82 8.94
CA ALA A 71 1.65 -6.82 8.41
C ALA A 71 2.33 -5.46 8.49
N VAL A 72 2.25 -4.69 7.41
CA VAL A 72 2.73 -3.30 7.33
C VAL A 72 1.53 -2.43 7.01
N VAL A 73 1.32 -1.37 7.75
CA VAL A 73 0.19 -0.45 7.57
C VAL A 73 0.65 0.99 7.61
N ALA A 74 -0.05 1.84 6.88
CA ALA A 74 0.20 3.27 6.91
C ALA A 74 -1.09 4.07 6.93
N VAL A 75 -0.99 5.30 7.44
CA VAL A 75 -2.03 6.31 7.35
C VAL A 75 -1.48 7.62 6.79
N ALA A 76 -2.32 8.32 6.03
CA ALA A 76 -2.06 9.66 5.52
C ALA A 76 -3.27 10.59 5.78
N PRO A 77 -3.08 11.90 6.01
CA PRO A 77 -4.17 12.87 6.04
C PRO A 77 -5.04 12.76 4.80
N ARG A 78 -6.37 12.76 4.98
CA ARG A 78 -7.31 12.71 3.86
C ARG A 78 -7.34 14.01 3.06
N GLN A 79 -7.04 15.14 3.68
CA GLN A 79 -7.06 16.45 3.04
C GLN A 79 -6.10 16.49 1.85
N GLY A 80 -6.61 16.90 0.69
CA GLY A 80 -5.81 17.02 -0.53
C GLY A 80 -5.51 15.71 -1.26
N ILE A 81 -6.09 14.57 -0.83
CA ILE A 81 -5.92 13.28 -1.52
C ILE A 81 -7.23 12.51 -1.77
N SER A 82 -7.39 12.04 -3.00
CA SER A 82 -8.50 11.21 -3.46
C SER A 82 -8.26 9.72 -3.23
N GLY A 83 -7.00 9.29 -3.09
CA GLY A 83 -6.60 7.90 -2.89
C GLY A 83 -5.28 7.74 -2.14
N PHE A 84 -5.06 6.59 -1.49
CA PHE A 84 -3.85 6.28 -0.74
C PHE A 84 -3.58 4.77 -0.72
N GLY A 85 -2.32 4.38 -0.96
CA GLY A 85 -1.89 3.00 -1.05
C GLY A 85 -0.46 2.81 -0.55
N ILE A 86 -0.17 1.66 0.06
CA ILE A 86 1.20 1.21 0.32
C ILE A 86 1.42 -0.19 -0.24
N ASP A 87 2.67 -0.48 -0.55
CA ASP A 87 3.12 -1.84 -0.74
C ASP A 87 4.40 -2.11 0.05
N ALA A 88 4.59 -3.36 0.44
CA ALA A 88 5.71 -3.81 1.26
C ALA A 88 6.06 -5.26 0.92
N GLN A 89 7.29 -5.51 0.46
CA GLN A 89 7.78 -6.82 0.05
C GLN A 89 9.25 -7.04 0.45
N ALA A 90 9.64 -8.31 0.59
CA ALA A 90 11.02 -8.73 0.85
C ALA A 90 11.45 -9.73 -0.23
N GLY A 91 12.75 -9.77 -0.56
CA GLY A 91 13.29 -10.71 -1.54
C GLY A 91 13.08 -10.28 -2.98
N GLU A 92 12.44 -11.13 -3.78
CA GLU A 92 12.14 -10.90 -5.20
C GLU A 92 10.68 -10.45 -5.39
N PRO A 93 10.34 -9.76 -6.49
CA PRO A 93 8.95 -9.36 -6.80
C PRO A 93 7.99 -10.56 -6.81
N GLU A 94 6.87 -10.48 -6.06
CA GLU A 94 5.97 -11.62 -5.84
C GLU A 94 5.27 -12.11 -7.14
N ASP A 95 4.97 -11.22 -8.11
CA ASP A 95 4.43 -11.60 -9.42
C ASP A 95 4.44 -10.42 -10.43
N PRO A 96 5.59 -10.05 -11.02
CA PRO A 96 5.65 -8.95 -12.00
C PRO A 96 5.06 -9.35 -13.37
N THR A 97 4.51 -10.56 -13.51
CA THR A 97 4.11 -11.13 -14.80
C THR A 97 3.03 -10.28 -15.46
N GLY A 98 3.29 -9.84 -16.71
CA GLY A 98 2.33 -9.05 -17.48
C GLY A 98 2.33 -7.54 -17.17
N VAL A 99 3.30 -7.07 -16.36
CA VAL A 99 3.50 -5.64 -16.09
C VAL A 99 4.86 -5.21 -16.65
N ASP A 100 4.82 -4.44 -17.73
CA ASP A 100 6.03 -3.92 -18.36
C ASP A 100 6.54 -2.69 -17.60
N GLY A 101 7.86 -2.56 -17.49
CA GLY A 101 8.51 -1.39 -16.88
C GLY A 101 8.90 -1.54 -15.40
N VAL A 102 9.02 -2.78 -14.92
CA VAL A 102 9.32 -3.10 -13.51
C VAL A 102 10.64 -3.88 -13.36
N PRO A 103 11.81 -3.24 -13.56
CA PRO A 103 13.08 -3.94 -13.58
C PRO A 103 13.60 -4.35 -12.19
N THR A 104 13.04 -3.80 -11.11
CA THR A 104 13.50 -4.05 -9.73
C THR A 104 12.34 -4.27 -8.76
N LEU A 105 12.62 -4.90 -7.60
CA LEU A 105 11.66 -4.96 -6.49
C LEU A 105 11.17 -3.58 -6.08
N ARG A 106 12.05 -2.57 -6.06
CA ARG A 106 11.65 -1.21 -5.70
C ARG A 106 10.61 -0.68 -6.67
N ASP A 107 10.79 -0.88 -7.96
CA ASP A 107 9.83 -0.43 -8.97
C ASP A 107 8.51 -1.19 -8.82
N TRP A 108 8.55 -2.48 -8.53
CA TRP A 108 7.36 -3.29 -8.28
C TRP A 108 6.53 -2.75 -7.12
N VAL A 109 7.17 -2.56 -5.97
CA VAL A 109 6.52 -2.03 -4.76
C VAL A 109 5.98 -0.62 -4.99
N ARG A 110 6.64 0.22 -5.81
CA ARG A 110 6.10 1.54 -6.20
C ARG A 110 4.83 1.41 -7.05
N ILE A 111 4.83 0.53 -8.04
CA ILE A 111 3.68 0.31 -8.93
C ILE A 111 2.49 -0.29 -8.18
N GLU A 112 2.73 -1.28 -7.31
CA GLU A 112 1.68 -1.86 -6.44
C GLU A 112 1.10 -0.81 -5.48
N ALA A 113 1.94 0.02 -4.85
CA ALA A 113 1.47 1.11 -4.01
C ALA A 113 0.60 2.10 -4.81
N ALA A 114 1.01 2.44 -6.04
CA ALA A 114 0.27 3.31 -6.93
C ALA A 114 -1.09 2.71 -7.35
N ALA A 115 -1.12 1.44 -7.73
CA ALA A 115 -2.35 0.73 -8.09
C ALA A 115 -3.35 0.66 -6.92
N LYS A 116 -2.85 0.47 -5.69
CA LYS A 116 -3.67 0.53 -4.48
C LYS A 116 -4.21 1.94 -4.22
N ALA A 117 -3.41 2.98 -4.44
CA ALA A 117 -3.86 4.36 -4.27
C ALA A 117 -4.94 4.75 -5.28
N ASP A 118 -4.80 4.30 -6.52
CA ASP A 118 -5.72 4.55 -7.62
C ASP A 118 -7.02 3.71 -7.54
N GLY A 119 -6.96 2.55 -6.86
CA GLY A 119 -8.14 1.74 -6.55
C GLY A 119 -8.62 0.82 -7.68
N ARG A 120 -7.99 0.85 -8.86
CA ARG A 120 -8.35 0.00 -10.01
C ARG A 120 -7.82 -1.44 -9.94
N LEU A 121 -7.03 -1.78 -8.90
CA LEU A 121 -6.14 -2.96 -8.83
C LEU A 121 -5.12 -2.95 -9.97
N LEU A 122 -3.98 -3.59 -9.79
CA LEU A 122 -3.03 -3.71 -10.90
C LEU A 122 -3.62 -4.63 -11.96
N ARG A 123 -3.67 -4.16 -13.21
CA ARG A 123 -4.05 -4.95 -14.39
C ARG A 123 -2.81 -5.06 -15.27
N ALA A 124 -2.72 -6.16 -16.03
CA ALA A 124 -1.67 -6.30 -17.05
C ALA A 124 -1.66 -5.06 -17.96
N GLY A 125 -0.47 -4.53 -18.22
CA GLY A 125 -0.28 -3.26 -18.92
C GLY A 125 1.08 -2.62 -18.63
N ALA A 126 1.34 -1.48 -19.25
CA ALA A 126 2.53 -0.71 -18.99
C ALA A 126 2.38 0.09 -17.69
N ALA A 127 3.43 0.05 -16.87
CA ALA A 127 3.53 0.86 -15.67
C ALA A 127 4.94 1.43 -15.56
N ARG A 128 5.06 2.66 -15.07
CA ARG A 128 6.36 3.27 -14.83
C ARG A 128 6.34 4.12 -13.59
N ALA A 129 7.31 3.90 -12.71
CA ALA A 129 7.63 4.81 -11.61
C ALA A 129 8.91 5.57 -11.95
N THR A 130 8.85 6.90 -11.97
CA THR A 130 10.01 7.76 -12.23
C THR A 130 10.33 8.58 -10.99
N THR A 131 11.58 8.52 -10.53
CA THR A 131 12.05 9.32 -9.39
C THR A 131 12.00 10.82 -9.71
N ARG A 132 11.59 11.62 -8.72
CA ARG A 132 11.50 13.08 -8.79
C ARG A 132 11.82 13.69 -7.42
N GLY A 133 13.04 14.23 -7.28
CA GLY A 133 13.52 14.73 -5.99
C GLY A 133 13.54 13.61 -4.94
N GLU A 134 12.95 13.87 -3.77
CA GLU A 134 12.81 12.90 -2.67
C GLU A 134 11.66 11.89 -2.86
N GLY A 135 10.89 12.02 -3.94
CA GLY A 135 9.75 11.16 -4.23
C GLY A 135 9.84 10.51 -5.61
N TRP A 136 8.69 10.00 -6.06
CA TRP A 136 8.52 9.45 -7.39
C TRP A 136 7.10 9.72 -7.89
N VAL A 137 6.91 9.62 -9.20
CA VAL A 137 5.60 9.70 -9.84
C VAL A 137 5.42 8.42 -10.65
N ALA A 138 4.29 7.74 -10.43
CA ALA A 138 3.87 6.62 -11.22
C ALA A 138 2.86 7.03 -12.28
N ALA A 139 2.98 6.44 -13.46
CA ALA A 139 1.97 6.43 -14.49
C ALA A 139 1.50 4.98 -14.68
N LEU A 140 0.19 4.76 -14.52
CA LEU A 140 -0.49 3.52 -14.85
C LEU A 140 -1.25 3.74 -16.16
N ASP A 141 -1.38 2.71 -17.00
CA ASP A 141 -2.08 2.82 -18.28
C ASP A 141 -3.49 3.45 -18.15
N GLY A 142 -3.71 4.53 -18.92
CA GLY A 142 -4.95 5.30 -18.90
C GLY A 142 -5.27 5.98 -17.56
N GLY A 143 -4.28 6.19 -16.70
CA GLY A 143 -4.42 6.82 -15.38
C GLY A 143 -3.86 8.24 -15.29
N GLN A 144 -4.32 8.94 -14.25
CA GLN A 144 -3.68 10.19 -13.84
C GLN A 144 -2.32 9.91 -13.19
N PRO A 145 -1.39 10.88 -13.18
CA PRO A 145 -0.14 10.74 -12.43
C PRO A 145 -0.39 10.51 -10.94
N ILE A 146 0.24 9.49 -10.38
CA ILE A 146 0.14 9.12 -8.96
C ILE A 146 1.45 9.49 -8.29
N HIS A 147 1.37 10.25 -7.20
CA HIS A 147 2.55 10.66 -6.46
C HIS A 147 2.93 9.59 -5.45
N GLY A 148 4.22 9.45 -5.18
CA GLY A 148 4.68 8.53 -4.17
C GLY A 148 6.01 8.91 -3.54
N ARG A 149 6.33 8.17 -2.48
CA ARG A 149 7.62 8.22 -1.80
C ARG A 149 7.96 6.85 -1.24
N ASP A 150 9.24 6.56 -1.15
CA ASP A 150 9.71 5.35 -0.47
C ASP A 150 9.68 5.60 1.05
N LEU A 151 9.46 4.55 1.84
CA LEU A 151 9.41 4.61 3.29
C LEU A 151 10.45 3.68 3.90
N GLU A 152 10.95 4.06 5.07
CA GLU A 152 11.68 3.14 5.95
C GLU A 152 10.68 2.18 6.59
N GLY A 153 10.92 0.88 6.44
CA GLY A 153 10.04 -0.17 6.94
C GLY A 153 10.78 -1.20 7.79
N PRO A 154 10.18 -2.39 8.02
CA PRO A 154 10.85 -3.48 8.71
C PRO A 154 12.21 -3.82 8.06
N PRO A 155 13.21 -4.29 8.82
CA PRO A 155 14.50 -4.70 8.27
C PRO A 155 14.34 -5.71 7.12
N GLY A 156 15.01 -5.46 6.00
CA GLY A 156 14.94 -6.31 4.80
C GLY A 156 13.68 -6.16 3.96
N VAL A 157 12.79 -5.22 4.28
CA VAL A 157 11.54 -4.97 3.55
C VAL A 157 11.61 -3.66 2.77
N VAL A 158 11.30 -3.73 1.47
CA VAL A 158 11.11 -2.58 0.59
C VAL A 158 9.68 -2.08 0.79
N VAL A 159 9.52 -0.81 1.19
CA VAL A 159 8.21 -0.18 1.39
C VAL A 159 8.09 1.08 0.53
N SER A 160 6.95 1.22 -0.14
CA SER A 160 6.60 2.42 -0.90
C SER A 160 5.17 2.85 -0.60
N ALA A 161 4.93 4.16 -0.62
CA ALA A 161 3.61 4.75 -0.44
C ALA A 161 3.24 5.64 -1.62
N ALA A 162 1.96 5.64 -1.97
CA ALA A 162 1.43 6.41 -3.09
C ALA A 162 0.12 7.09 -2.72
N TRP A 163 -0.18 8.21 -3.37
CA TRP A 163 -1.43 8.94 -3.23
C TRP A 163 -1.84 9.64 -4.51
N CYS A 164 -3.15 9.73 -4.71
CA CYS A 164 -3.74 10.54 -5.78
C CYS A 164 -4.11 11.91 -5.19
N PRO A 165 -3.59 13.03 -5.72
CA PRO A 165 -4.05 14.36 -5.30
C PRO A 165 -5.53 14.56 -5.65
N THR A 166 -6.21 15.45 -4.94
CA THR A 166 -7.54 15.97 -5.32
C THR A 166 -7.44 17.12 -6.30
#